data_AF-B7PMH2-F1
#
_entry.id   AF-B7PMH2-F1
#
_cell.length_a   1.000
_cell.length_b   1.000
_cell.length_c   1.000
_cell.angle_alpha   90.00
_cell.angle_beta   90.00
_cell.angle_gamma   90.00
#
_symmetry.space_group_name_H-M   'P 1'
#
loop_
_entity.id
_entity.type
_entity.pdbx_description
1 polymer ?
#
loop_
_entity_poly.entity_id
_entity_poly.type
_entity_poly.pdbx_seq_one_letter_code
_entity_poly.pdbx_strand_id
1 'polypeptide(L)'
;MSESEEDRDYVAPKREVQTPSDMVRWTKTEAYHEYVGFVLAMNERVKGKKLTDDFPVSEVTSGLLRLLETLDAWVEETPPVSQPQRFGNSAFRTWLQKVHK
;
A
#
# COMPACT_ATOMS: atom_id res chain seq x y z
N MET A 1 -7.95 -22.17 16.17
CA MET A 1 -7.59 -21.49 17.42
C MET A 1 -7.72 -20.02 17.13
N SER A 2 -8.73 -19.37 17.68
CA SER A 2 -8.95 -17.93 17.52
C SER A 2 -8.01 -17.22 18.49
N GLU A 3 -6.94 -16.63 17.99
CA GLU A 3 -6.20 -15.65 18.77
C GLU A 3 -7.14 -14.46 19.02
N SER A 4 -7.41 -14.20 20.30
CA SER A 4 -8.17 -13.04 20.76
C SER A 4 -7.47 -11.76 20.31
N GLU A 5 -8.23 -10.82 19.75
CA GLU A 5 -7.78 -9.55 19.16
C GLU A 5 -7.17 -8.54 20.16
N GLU A 6 -7.00 -8.91 21.42
CA GLU A 6 -6.95 -7.95 22.54
C GLU A 6 -5.56 -7.50 23.01
N ASP A 7 -4.43 -7.84 22.37
CA ASP A 7 -3.14 -7.24 22.76
C ASP A 7 -2.09 -7.22 21.63
N ARG A 8 -2.35 -6.48 20.55
CA ARG A 8 -1.32 -6.17 19.55
C ARG A 8 -0.71 -4.80 19.83
N ASP A 9 0.51 -4.81 20.33
CA ASP A 9 1.33 -3.60 20.43
C ASP A 9 1.75 -3.12 19.03
N TYR A 10 1.01 -2.15 18.49
CA TYR A 10 1.36 -1.52 17.22
C TYR A 10 2.59 -0.62 17.39
N VAL A 11 3.58 -0.80 16.51
CA VAL A 11 4.81 0.00 16.48
C VAL A 11 5.03 0.59 15.09
N ALA A 12 5.70 1.75 15.04
CA ALA A 12 6.07 2.37 13.77
C ALA A 12 7.07 1.48 13.00
N PRO A 13 6.80 1.10 11.74
CA PRO A 13 7.72 0.30 10.94
C PRO A 13 9.08 1.01 10.75
N LYS A 14 10.16 0.25 10.85
CA LYS A 14 11.54 0.72 10.59
C LYS A 14 12.24 -0.17 9.58
N ARG A 15 13.28 0.36 8.94
CA ARG A 15 14.05 -0.38 7.94
C ARG A 15 14.93 -1.44 8.60
N GLU A 16 14.54 -2.70 8.43
CA GLU A 16 15.24 -3.89 8.96
C GLU A 16 16.07 -4.66 7.92
N VAL A 17 15.94 -4.30 6.64
CA VAL A 17 16.76 -4.85 5.54
C VAL A 17 17.69 -3.74 5.02
N GLN A 18 18.97 -3.83 5.39
CA GLN A 18 19.98 -2.82 5.07
C GLN A 18 21.10 -3.40 4.21
N THR A 19 21.38 -4.69 4.37
CA THR A 19 22.45 -5.42 3.71
C THR A 19 21.90 -6.66 3.00
N PRO A 20 22.66 -7.25 2.06
CA PRO A 20 22.25 -8.51 1.42
C PRO A 20 22.05 -9.68 2.41
N SER A 21 22.80 -9.73 3.51
CA SER A 21 22.61 -10.80 4.52
C SER A 21 21.30 -10.67 5.29
N ASP A 22 20.78 -9.45 5.46
CA ASP A 22 19.48 -9.24 6.10
C ASP A 22 18.33 -9.87 5.31
N MET A 23 18.49 -10.04 3.99
CA MET A 23 17.49 -10.72 3.15
C MET A 23 17.29 -12.17 3.57
N VAL A 24 18.34 -12.86 4.01
CA VAL A 24 18.25 -14.26 4.49
C VAL A 24 17.43 -14.34 5.78
N ARG A 25 17.52 -13.31 6.63
CA ARG A 25 16.66 -13.17 7.82
C ARG A 25 15.24 -12.83 7.40
N TRP A 26 15.06 -11.86 6.50
CA TRP A 26 13.76 -11.39 6.01
C TRP A 26 12.90 -12.55 5.49
N THR A 27 13.43 -13.43 4.65
CA THR A 27 12.65 -14.55 4.09
C THR A 27 12.18 -15.58 5.13
N LYS A 28 12.64 -15.47 6.38
CA LYS A 28 12.26 -16.34 7.49
C LYS A 28 11.33 -15.64 8.49
N THR A 29 11.02 -14.35 8.33
CA THR A 29 10.16 -13.60 9.25
C THR A 29 8.69 -13.92 9.02
N GLU A 30 7.86 -13.68 10.03
CA GLU A 30 6.40 -13.75 9.92
C GLU A 30 5.88 -12.81 8.83
N ALA A 31 6.32 -11.55 8.83
CA ALA A 31 5.91 -10.54 7.85
C ALA A 31 6.17 -10.98 6.39
N TYR A 32 7.24 -11.73 6.11
CA TYR A 32 7.47 -12.30 4.78
C TYR A 32 6.42 -13.35 4.42
N HIS A 33 6.12 -14.27 5.33
CA HIS A 33 5.14 -15.33 5.09
C HIS A 33 3.72 -14.77 4.99
N GLU A 34 3.35 -13.79 5.80
CA GLU A 34 2.08 -13.08 5.70
C GLU A 34 1.95 -12.34 4.35
N TYR A 35 2.98 -11.61 3.95
CA TYR A 35 2.99 -10.88 2.68
C TYR A 35 2.85 -11.80 1.47
N VAL A 36 3.67 -12.86 1.40
CA VAL A 36 3.60 -13.84 0.30
C VAL A 36 2.27 -14.60 0.34
N GLY A 37 1.81 -14.99 1.53
CA GLY A 37 0.52 -15.65 1.73
C GLY A 37 -0.65 -14.80 1.24
N PHE A 38 -0.64 -13.50 1.53
CA PHE A 38 -1.64 -12.54 1.02
C PHE A 38 -1.64 -12.48 -0.51
N VAL A 39 -0.47 -12.35 -1.14
CA VAL A 39 -0.35 -12.30 -2.61
C VAL A 39 -0.88 -13.59 -3.25
N LEU A 40 -0.54 -14.76 -2.70
CA LEU A 40 -1.01 -16.05 -3.20
C LEU A 40 -2.53 -16.22 -3.02
N ALA A 41 -3.07 -15.84 -1.87
CA ALA A 41 -4.51 -15.89 -1.61
C ALA A 41 -5.28 -14.99 -2.59
N MET A 42 -4.79 -13.77 -2.85
CA MET A 42 -5.39 -12.86 -3.82
C MET A 42 -5.31 -13.41 -5.25
N ASN A 43 -4.18 -14.00 -5.63
CA ASN A 43 -3.99 -14.61 -6.95
C ASN A 43 -5.01 -15.73 -7.21
N GLU A 44 -5.16 -16.65 -6.27
CA GLU A 44 -6.11 -17.75 -6.41
C GLU A 44 -7.56 -17.22 -6.44
N ARG A 45 -7.86 -16.20 -5.64
CA ARG A 45 -9.22 -15.62 -5.58
C ARG A 45 -9.67 -15.00 -6.90
N VAL A 46 -8.76 -14.44 -7.70
CA VAL A 46 -9.11 -13.75 -8.97
C VAL A 46 -8.96 -14.64 -10.20
N LYS A 47 -8.49 -15.88 -10.05
CA LYS A 47 -8.30 -16.81 -11.17
C LYS A 47 -9.58 -17.04 -11.97
N GLY A 48 -9.48 -16.87 -13.28
CA GLY A 48 -10.58 -17.06 -14.23
C GLY A 48 -11.67 -15.97 -14.20
N LYS A 49 -11.48 -14.89 -13.41
CA LYS A 49 -12.44 -13.78 -13.32
C LYS A 49 -12.00 -12.61 -14.18
N LYS A 50 -12.95 -11.90 -14.78
CA LYS A 50 -12.73 -10.63 -15.49
C LYS A 50 -12.95 -9.46 -14.53
N LEU A 51 -12.40 -8.31 -14.88
CA LEU A 51 -12.65 -7.05 -14.17
C LEU A 51 -14.13 -6.61 -14.23
N THR A 52 -14.86 -7.07 -15.25
CA THR A 52 -16.27 -6.77 -15.48
C THR A 52 -17.22 -7.78 -14.85
N ASP A 53 -16.71 -8.84 -14.23
CA ASP A 53 -17.57 -9.80 -13.54
C ASP A 53 -18.17 -9.15 -12.30
N ASP A 54 -19.35 -9.59 -11.88
CA ASP A 54 -19.96 -9.12 -10.64
C ASP A 54 -19.16 -9.63 -9.43
N PHE A 55 -18.85 -8.74 -8.50
CA PHE A 55 -18.21 -9.06 -7.23
C PHE A 55 -18.78 -8.21 -6.09
N PRO A 56 -18.79 -8.73 -4.86
CA PRO A 56 -19.25 -7.97 -3.71
C PRO A 56 -18.29 -6.81 -3.43
N VAL A 57 -18.85 -5.61 -3.22
CA VAL A 57 -18.12 -4.44 -2.74
C VAL A 57 -18.53 -4.20 -1.30
N SER A 58 -17.58 -4.35 -0.38
CA SER A 58 -17.82 -4.11 1.05
C SER A 58 -17.65 -2.62 1.40
N GLU A 59 -18.16 -2.20 2.56
CA GLU A 59 -17.91 -0.85 3.09
C GLU A 59 -16.43 -0.52 3.22
N VAL A 60 -15.60 -1.50 3.60
CA VAL A 60 -14.14 -1.33 3.67
C VAL A 60 -13.56 -1.07 2.29
N THR A 61 -13.99 -1.83 1.27
CA THR A 61 -13.58 -1.64 -0.12
C THR A 61 -13.99 -0.26 -0.63
N SER A 62 -15.24 0.15 -0.39
CA SER A 62 -15.73 1.50 -0.73
C SER A 62 -14.96 2.60 -0.01
N GLY A 63 -14.58 2.38 1.26
CA GLY A 63 -13.72 3.28 2.02
C GLY A 63 -12.34 3.46 1.39
N LEU A 64 -11.71 2.36 0.97
CA LEU A 64 -10.41 2.39 0.26
C LEU A 64 -10.52 3.11 -1.10
N LEU A 65 -11.61 2.91 -1.84
CA LEU A 65 -11.84 3.62 -3.10
C LEU A 65 -11.95 5.13 -2.89
N ARG A 66 -12.74 5.58 -1.90
CA ARG A 66 -12.84 7.01 -1.55
C ARG A 66 -11.51 7.63 -1.11
N LEU A 67 -10.69 6.85 -0.39
CA LEU A 67 -9.34 7.28 -0.03
C LEU A 67 -8.51 7.50 -1.30
N LEU A 68 -8.51 6.56 -2.24
CA LEU A 68 -7.80 6.68 -3.51
C LEU A 68 -8.31 7.86 -4.36
N GLU A 69 -9.62 8.07 -4.42
CA GLU A 69 -10.24 9.24 -5.10
C GLU A 69 -9.78 10.57 -4.48
N THR A 70 -9.63 10.63 -3.15
CA THR A 70 -9.10 11.81 -2.46
C THR A 70 -7.64 12.08 -2.84
N LEU A 71 -6.82 11.03 -2.88
CA LEU A 71 -5.42 11.14 -3.29
C LEU A 71 -5.29 11.61 -4.74
N ASP A 72 -6.17 11.13 -5.63
CA ASP A 72 -6.24 11.51 -7.04
C ASP A 72 -6.68 12.97 -7.22
N ALA A 73 -7.74 13.40 -6.52
CA ALA A 73 -8.17 14.80 -6.52
C ALA A 73 -7.05 15.77 -6.09
N TRP A 74 -6.22 15.36 -5.12
CA TRP A 74 -5.06 16.18 -4.73
C TRP A 74 -4.00 16.31 -5.82
N VAL A 75 -3.91 15.37 -6.78
CA VAL A 75 -3.03 15.50 -7.94
C VAL A 75 -3.50 16.65 -8.83
N GLU A 76 -4.80 16.73 -9.12
CA GLU A 76 -5.41 17.83 -9.88
C GLU A 76 -5.21 19.18 -9.18
N GLU A 77 -5.33 19.20 -7.86
CA GLU A 77 -5.07 20.40 -7.04
C GLU A 77 -3.58 20.77 -6.95
N THR A 78 -2.67 19.89 -7.36
CA THR A 78 -1.21 20.07 -7.26
C THR A 78 -0.56 19.96 -8.65
N PRO A 79 -0.81 20.91 -9.56
CA PRO A 79 -0.32 20.82 -10.93
C PRO A 79 1.21 20.85 -10.99
N PRO A 80 1.82 20.25 -12.04
CA PRO A 80 3.25 20.32 -12.26
C PRO A 80 3.74 21.77 -12.36
N VAL A 81 4.90 22.06 -11.75
CA VAL A 81 5.51 23.38 -11.84
C VAL A 81 6.63 23.41 -12.89
N SER A 82 6.81 24.57 -13.54
CA SER A 82 7.97 24.80 -14.40
C SER A 82 9.24 24.77 -13.57
N GLN A 83 10.20 23.94 -13.95
CA GLN A 83 11.45 23.77 -13.22
C GLN A 83 12.63 23.46 -14.17
N PRO A 84 13.85 23.87 -13.82
CA PRO A 84 15.05 23.54 -14.61
C PRO A 84 15.46 22.06 -14.46
N GLN A 85 15.00 21.39 -13.40
CA GLN A 85 15.34 19.99 -13.12
C GLN A 85 14.60 19.03 -14.07
N ARG A 86 15.36 18.15 -14.72
CA ARG A 86 14.87 17.22 -15.76
C ARG A 86 14.15 15.96 -15.25
N PHE A 87 14.28 15.65 -13.97
CA PHE A 87 13.69 14.46 -13.34
C PHE A 87 12.84 14.86 -12.15
N GLY A 88 11.70 14.20 -11.94
CA GLY A 88 10.81 14.39 -10.79
C GLY A 88 10.29 15.82 -10.67
N ASN A 89 9.00 16.05 -10.94
CA ASN A 89 8.44 17.38 -10.72
C ASN A 89 8.34 17.67 -9.22
N SER A 90 8.83 18.85 -8.80
CA SER A 90 8.84 19.26 -7.39
C SER A 90 7.43 19.39 -6.79
N ALA A 91 6.40 19.57 -7.62
CA ALA A 91 4.99 19.50 -7.22
C ALA A 91 4.63 18.19 -6.49
N PHE A 92 5.33 17.07 -6.77
CA PHE A 92 5.14 15.82 -6.04
C PHE A 92 5.37 15.97 -4.54
N ARG A 93 6.32 16.81 -4.10
CA ARG A 93 6.55 17.05 -2.66
C ARG A 93 5.39 17.80 -2.04
N THR A 94 4.82 18.76 -2.75
CA THR A 94 3.64 19.50 -2.31
C THR A 94 2.45 18.57 -2.16
N TRP A 95 2.23 17.66 -3.12
CA TRP A 95 1.19 16.64 -3.03
C TRP A 95 1.45 15.70 -1.84
N LEU A 96 2.69 15.21 -1.67
CA LEU A 96 3.06 14.29 -0.59
C LEU A 96 2.89 14.94 0.80
N GLN A 97 3.13 16.24 0.93
CA GLN A 97 2.85 16.97 2.17
C GLN A 97 1.36 16.98 2.54
N LYS A 98 0.44 16.88 1.56
CA LYS A 98 -1.00 16.73 1.84
C LYS A 98 -1.32 15.32 2.34
N VAL A 99 -0.63 14.30 1.80
CA VAL A 99 -0.77 12.89 2.22
C VAL A 99 -0.28 12.64 3.65
N HIS A 100 0.74 13.36 4.10
CA HIS A 100 1.29 13.22 5.44
C HIS A 100 0.58 14.04 6.53
N LYS A 101 -0.39 14.88 6.17
CA LYS A 101 -1.20 15.64 7.14
C LYS A 101 -2.36 14.81 7.65
#